data_AF-A0A0B6RWH8-F1
#
_entry.id   AF-A0A0B6RWH8-F1
#
_cell.length_a   1.000
_cell.length_b   1.000
_cell.length_c   1.000
_cell.angle_alpha   90.00
_cell.angle_beta   90.00
_cell.angle_gamma   90.00
#
_symmetry.space_group_name_H-M   'P 1'
#
loop_
_entity.id
_entity.type
_entity.pdbx_description
1 polymer ?
#
loop_
_entity_poly.entity_id
_entity_poly.type
_entity_poly.pdbx_seq_one_letter_code
_entity_poly.pdbx_strand_id
1 'polypeptide(L)'
;MSYQPSGVSPDPAEFVRRHVRTVPDWPQPGVQFRDITPILQSAKALRVLVDLLVERYVDAKLDYVAGLDARGFIIAPIVAYELNVGFIPIRKVGKLPYRTQSESYELEYGSATVEIHEDACKPGDRVIIVDDLIATGGTMMAGKNLLERLGASVVEGAAIIDLPDLGGSALLRGAGLPLYTVTEFAGH
;
A
#
# COMPACT_ATOMS: atom_id res chain seq x y z
N MET A 1 -12.03 -18.22 43.86
CA MET A 1 -11.24 -17.37 42.95
C MET A 1 -11.97 -17.36 41.61
N SER A 2 -12.78 -16.34 41.37
CA SER A 2 -13.54 -16.19 40.12
C SER A 2 -12.59 -15.70 39.03
N TYR A 3 -12.37 -16.54 38.02
CA TYR A 3 -11.72 -16.14 36.77
C TYR A 3 -12.58 -15.07 36.11
N GLN A 4 -12.13 -13.82 36.13
CA GLN A 4 -12.64 -12.79 35.24
C GLN A 4 -11.87 -12.92 33.91
N PRO A 5 -12.54 -13.13 32.77
CA PRO A 5 -11.86 -13.06 31.48
C PRO A 5 -11.54 -11.58 31.23
N SER A 6 -10.35 -11.15 31.62
CA SER A 6 -9.85 -9.82 31.32
C SER A 6 -9.37 -9.78 29.88
N GLY A 7 -10.13 -9.08 29.03
CA GLY A 7 -9.64 -8.48 27.80
C GLY A 7 -10.01 -9.23 26.53
N VAL A 8 -10.97 -8.68 25.79
CA VAL A 8 -11.06 -8.88 24.34
C VAL A 8 -9.65 -8.62 23.77
N SER A 9 -9.08 -9.58 23.05
CA SER A 9 -7.83 -9.34 22.31
C SER A 9 -8.06 -8.10 21.45
N PRO A 10 -7.21 -7.06 21.54
CA PRO A 10 -7.43 -5.84 20.78
C PRO A 10 -7.56 -6.20 19.30
N ASP A 11 -8.56 -5.61 18.64
CA ASP A 11 -8.72 -5.68 17.18
C ASP A 11 -7.35 -5.46 16.52
N PRO A 12 -6.82 -6.40 15.73
CA PRO A 12 -5.50 -6.29 15.11
C PRO A 12 -5.33 -4.99 14.32
N ALA A 13 -6.37 -4.52 13.63
CA ALA A 13 -6.34 -3.26 12.88
C ALA A 13 -6.17 -2.06 13.81
N GLU A 14 -6.98 -1.98 14.88
CA GLU A 14 -6.84 -0.96 15.92
C GLU A 14 -5.48 -1.04 16.66
N PHE A 15 -4.93 -2.25 16.84
CA PHE A 15 -3.59 -2.43 17.40
C PHE A 15 -2.52 -1.80 16.49
N VAL A 16 -2.58 -2.03 15.17
CA VAL A 16 -1.68 -1.38 14.19
C VAL A 16 -1.89 0.14 14.20
N ARG A 17 -3.14 0.60 14.17
CA ARG A 17 -3.51 2.02 14.16
C ARG A 17 -2.88 2.79 15.31
N ARG A 18 -2.88 2.23 16.53
CA ARG A 18 -2.28 2.87 17.73
C ARG A 18 -0.77 3.04 17.66
N HIS A 19 -0.08 2.32 16.79
CA HIS A 19 1.36 2.45 16.58
C HIS A 19 1.72 3.48 15.50
N VAL A 20 0.74 4.06 14.80
CA VAL A 20 1.00 5.18 13.89
C VAL A 20 1.23 6.44 14.71
N ARG A 21 2.37 7.10 14.48
CA ARG A 21 2.67 8.41 15.08
C ARG A 21 2.15 9.50 14.15
N THR A 22 1.51 10.53 14.73
CA THR A 22 1.19 11.75 13.99
C THR A 22 2.28 12.78 14.23
N VAL A 23 2.87 13.30 13.15
CA VAL A 23 3.85 14.39 13.18
C VAL A 23 3.18 15.64 12.59
N PRO A 24 2.87 16.66 13.42
CA PRO A 24 2.21 17.88 12.93
C PRO A 24 3.19 18.72 12.11
N ASP A 25 2.64 19.50 11.18
CA ASP A 25 3.33 20.53 10.39
C ASP A 25 4.52 20.01 9.56
N TRP A 26 4.43 18.76 9.11
CA TRP A 26 5.43 18.13 8.24
C TRP A 26 4.76 17.51 7.00
N PRO A 27 5.32 17.66 5.79
CA PRO A 27 6.57 18.37 5.47
C PRO A 27 6.41 19.89 5.45
N GLN A 28 5.18 20.40 5.61
CA GLN A 28 4.85 21.82 5.61
C GLN A 28 3.76 22.12 6.65
N PRO A 29 3.62 23.39 7.08
CA PRO A 29 2.59 23.79 8.03
C PRO A 29 1.18 23.36 7.61
N GLY A 30 0.39 22.88 8.57
CA GLY A 30 -0.99 22.42 8.37
C GLY A 30 -1.15 20.92 8.10
N VAL A 31 -0.09 20.22 7.67
CA VAL A 31 -0.16 18.78 7.33
C VAL A 31 -0.03 17.90 8.58
N GLN A 32 -0.89 16.89 8.71
CA GLN A 32 -0.81 15.87 9.77
C GLN A 32 -0.14 14.58 9.26
N PHE A 33 1.19 14.56 9.23
CA PHE A 33 1.92 13.43 8.67
C PHE A 33 1.74 12.15 9.49
N ARG A 34 1.37 11.06 8.83
CA ARG A 34 1.19 9.74 9.43
C ARG A 34 2.46 8.92 9.27
N ASP A 35 3.22 8.85 10.35
CA ASP A 35 4.49 8.14 10.42
C ASP A 35 4.28 6.69 10.87
N ILE A 36 4.55 5.75 9.97
CA ILE A 36 4.46 4.31 10.20
C ILE A 36 5.70 3.72 10.86
N THR A 37 6.79 4.47 11.01
CA THR A 37 8.06 3.91 11.53
C THR A 37 7.97 3.27 12.91
N PRO A 38 7.09 3.68 13.86
CA PRO A 38 6.93 2.95 15.12
C PRO A 38 6.27 1.58 14.96
N ILE A 39 5.45 1.36 13.91
CA ILE A 39 4.98 0.01 13.54
C ILE A 39 6.18 -0.85 13.16
N LEU A 40 7.07 -0.31 12.32
CA LEU A 40 8.25 -1.02 11.80
C LEU A 40 9.28 -1.34 12.91
N GLN A 41 9.40 -0.47 13.91
CA GLN A 41 10.30 -0.67 15.06
C GLN A 41 9.77 -1.70 16.06
N SER A 42 8.45 -1.93 16.10
CA SER A 42 7.82 -2.89 16.99
C SER A 42 7.70 -4.25 16.30
N ALA A 43 8.51 -5.23 16.71
CA ALA A 43 8.45 -6.59 16.16
C ALA A 43 7.03 -7.19 16.19
N LYS A 44 6.25 -6.87 17.24
CA LYS A 44 4.85 -7.30 17.36
C LYS A 44 3.94 -6.56 16.39
N ALA A 45 4.06 -5.24 16.26
CA ALA A 45 3.18 -4.46 15.37
C ALA A 45 3.46 -4.76 13.90
N LEU A 46 4.73 -4.92 13.52
CA LEU A 46 5.11 -5.34 12.19
C LEU A 46 4.54 -6.73 11.86
N ARG A 47 4.66 -7.71 12.77
CA ARG A 47 4.08 -9.04 12.58
C ARG A 47 2.57 -8.96 12.37
N VAL A 48 1.85 -8.25 13.25
CA VAL A 48 0.39 -8.11 13.16
C VAL A 48 -0.04 -7.44 11.85
N LEU A 49 0.68 -6.41 11.39
CA LEU A 49 0.42 -5.76 10.10
C LEU A 49 0.58 -6.74 8.93
N VAL A 50 1.68 -7.50 8.91
CA VAL A 50 1.93 -8.47 7.85
C VAL A 50 0.88 -9.58 7.86
N ASP A 51 0.55 -10.12 9.04
CA ASP A 51 -0.44 -11.19 9.19
C ASP A 51 -1.82 -10.75 8.65
N LEU A 52 -2.24 -9.50 8.92
CA LEU A 52 -3.49 -8.95 8.38
C LEU A 52 -3.51 -8.93 6.84
N LEU A 53 -2.42 -8.49 6.22
CA LEU A 53 -2.31 -8.45 4.75
C LEU A 53 -2.25 -9.86 4.16
N VAL A 54 -1.50 -10.77 4.79
CA VAL A 54 -1.39 -12.16 4.32
C VAL A 54 -2.73 -12.89 4.44
N GLU A 55 -3.41 -12.78 5.57
CA GLU A 55 -4.73 -13.39 5.78
C GLU A 55 -5.77 -12.90 4.75
N ARG A 56 -5.71 -11.60 4.40
CA ARG A 56 -6.58 -11.01 3.38
C ARG A 56 -6.41 -11.63 1.99
N TYR A 57 -5.20 -12.11 1.67
CA TYR A 57 -4.80 -12.48 0.30
C TYR A 57 -4.39 -13.95 0.12
N VAL A 58 -4.33 -14.75 1.18
CA VAL A 58 -3.87 -16.16 1.11
C VAL A 58 -4.62 -17.00 0.07
N ASP A 59 -5.93 -16.78 -0.08
CA ASP A 59 -6.78 -17.51 -1.04
C ASP A 59 -7.05 -16.71 -2.33
N ALA A 60 -6.41 -15.54 -2.52
CA ALA A 60 -6.68 -14.64 -3.64
C ALA A 60 -6.10 -15.10 -4.98
N LYS A 61 -5.29 -16.18 -4.97
CA LYS A 61 -4.59 -16.75 -6.14
C LYS A 61 -3.82 -15.67 -6.90
N LEU A 62 -2.84 -15.08 -6.22
CA LEU A 62 -1.98 -14.04 -6.77
C LEU A 62 -0.74 -14.68 -7.42
N ASP A 63 -0.20 -14.00 -8.41
CA ASP A 63 1.09 -14.33 -9.04
C ASP A 63 2.19 -13.37 -8.56
N TYR A 64 1.81 -12.11 -8.27
CA TYR A 64 2.72 -11.08 -7.78
C TYR A 64 2.08 -10.14 -6.76
N VAL A 65 2.94 -9.54 -5.93
CA VAL A 65 2.66 -8.32 -5.18
C VAL A 65 3.50 -7.20 -5.78
N ALA A 66 2.87 -6.12 -6.23
CA ALA A 66 3.55 -4.91 -6.67
C ALA A 66 3.67 -3.93 -5.50
N GLY A 67 4.84 -3.30 -5.34
CA GLY A 67 5.07 -2.24 -4.36
C GLY A 67 5.26 -0.89 -5.04
N LEU A 68 4.89 0.20 -4.35
CA LEU A 68 5.19 1.56 -4.78
C LEU A 68 6.38 2.15 -4.00
N ASP A 69 7.32 2.76 -4.74
CA ASP A 69 8.53 3.34 -4.16
C ASP A 69 8.20 4.60 -3.32
N ALA A 70 8.71 4.77 -2.10
CA ALA A 70 9.66 3.90 -1.39
C ALA A 70 9.03 3.11 -0.25
N ARG A 71 8.00 3.67 0.41
CA ARG A 71 7.53 3.12 1.68
C ARG A 71 6.67 1.87 1.49
N GLY A 72 5.99 1.73 0.35
CA GLY A 72 5.40 0.45 -0.07
C GLY A 72 6.42 -0.69 -0.11
N PHE A 73 7.70 -0.43 -0.44
CA PHE A 73 8.75 -1.46 -0.47
C PHE A 73 9.14 -2.01 0.89
N ILE A 74 8.72 -1.39 1.98
CA ILE A 74 9.01 -1.90 3.32
C ILE A 74 8.15 -3.14 3.62
N ILE A 75 6.90 -3.15 3.15
CA ILE A 75 5.92 -4.19 3.49
C ILE A 75 5.61 -5.10 2.29
N ALA A 76 5.52 -4.55 1.08
CA ALA A 76 5.12 -5.31 -0.10
C ALA A 76 5.98 -6.57 -0.37
N PRO A 77 7.33 -6.52 -0.29
CA PRO A 77 8.15 -7.72 -0.45
C PRO A 77 7.98 -8.76 0.66
N ILE A 78 7.67 -8.32 1.89
CA ILE A 78 7.40 -9.23 3.02
C ILE A 78 6.10 -9.99 2.75
N VAL A 79 5.05 -9.28 2.31
CA VAL A 79 3.77 -9.90 1.94
C VAL A 79 3.95 -10.86 0.75
N ALA A 80 4.72 -10.46 -0.27
CA ALA A 80 5.03 -11.33 -1.40
C ALA A 80 5.71 -12.64 -0.96
N TYR A 81 6.68 -12.52 -0.05
CA TYR A 81 7.41 -13.65 0.51
C TYR A 81 6.49 -14.59 1.29
N GLU A 82 5.66 -14.07 2.19
CA GLU A 82 4.74 -14.87 3.01
C GLU A 82 3.63 -15.54 2.17
N LEU A 83 3.19 -14.90 1.10
CA LEU A 83 2.22 -15.47 0.14
C LEU A 83 2.87 -16.43 -0.88
N ASN A 84 4.20 -16.56 -0.87
CA ASN A 84 4.96 -17.38 -1.82
C ASN A 84 4.71 -16.99 -3.29
N VAL A 85 4.76 -15.68 -3.59
CA VAL A 85 4.56 -15.10 -4.92
C VAL A 85 5.70 -14.15 -5.29
N GLY A 86 5.75 -13.72 -6.56
CA GLY A 86 6.75 -12.77 -7.01
C GLY A 86 6.53 -11.35 -6.46
N PHE A 87 7.58 -10.52 -6.51
CA PHE A 87 7.50 -9.10 -6.16
C PHE A 87 7.84 -8.22 -7.37
N ILE A 88 7.03 -7.19 -7.61
CA ILE A 88 7.23 -6.22 -8.69
C ILE A 88 7.51 -4.82 -8.11
N PRO A 89 8.70 -4.24 -8.32
CA PRO A 89 8.95 -2.85 -7.93
C PRO A 89 8.41 -1.87 -8.98
N ILE A 90 7.56 -0.95 -8.55
CA ILE A 90 7.18 0.24 -9.34
C ILE A 90 7.89 1.45 -8.74
N ARG A 91 8.76 2.11 -9.52
CA ARG A 91 9.70 3.10 -9.00
C ARG A 91 9.52 4.46 -9.61
N LYS A 92 10.05 5.50 -8.95
CA LYS A 92 10.25 6.81 -9.59
C LYS A 92 11.15 6.66 -10.82
N VAL A 93 10.94 7.54 -11.80
CA VAL A 93 11.70 7.55 -13.06
C VAL A 93 13.22 7.49 -12.86
N GLY A 94 13.89 6.68 -13.68
CA GLY A 94 15.34 6.54 -13.72
C GLY A 94 15.95 5.67 -12.61
N LYS A 95 15.12 4.90 -11.88
CA LYS A 95 15.58 3.99 -10.81
C LYS A 95 15.60 2.52 -11.21
N LEU A 96 14.97 2.17 -12.32
CA LEU A 96 14.91 0.82 -12.86
C LEU A 96 15.94 0.65 -13.99
N PRO A 97 16.81 -0.38 -13.95
CA PRO A 97 17.93 -0.50 -14.89
C PRO A 97 17.57 -1.18 -16.22
N TYR A 98 16.43 -1.88 -16.30
CA TYR A 98 15.99 -2.54 -17.54
C TYR A 98 15.01 -1.65 -18.31
N ARG A 99 14.46 -2.15 -19.42
CA ARG A 99 13.48 -1.42 -20.23
C ARG A 99 12.21 -1.15 -19.43
N THR A 100 11.71 0.09 -19.49
CA THR A 100 10.58 0.54 -18.68
C THR A 100 9.39 1.00 -19.51
N GLN A 101 8.19 0.82 -18.94
CA GLN A 101 7.04 1.68 -19.24
C GLN A 101 6.91 2.72 -18.14
N SER A 102 6.43 3.91 -18.50
CA SER A 102 6.29 5.04 -17.59
C SER A 102 4.84 5.54 -17.54
N GLU A 103 4.41 6.06 -16.40
CA GLU A 103 3.13 6.73 -16.24
C GLU A 103 3.32 8.00 -15.41
N SER A 104 2.87 9.12 -15.95
CA SER A 104 2.85 10.40 -15.25
C SER A 104 1.49 10.65 -14.62
N TYR A 105 1.49 11.28 -13.45
CA TYR A 105 0.28 11.69 -12.75
C TYR A 105 0.47 13.09 -12.15
N GLU A 106 -0.64 13.81 -12.04
CA GLU A 106 -0.66 15.17 -11.51
C GLU A 106 -0.57 15.17 -9.97
N LEU A 107 0.14 16.15 -9.45
CA LEU A 107 0.18 16.52 -8.04
C LEU A 107 -0.51 17.87 -7.88
N GLU A 108 -0.73 18.31 -6.63
CA GLU A 108 -1.20 19.68 -6.36
C GLU A 108 -0.24 20.74 -6.95
N TYR A 109 1.07 20.44 -6.92
CA TYR A 109 2.11 21.27 -7.50
C TYR A 109 3.04 20.43 -8.37
N GLY A 110 2.77 20.41 -9.68
CA GLY A 110 3.57 19.72 -10.69
C GLY A 110 3.09 18.30 -10.97
N SER A 111 3.95 17.49 -11.56
CA SER A 111 3.67 16.10 -11.89
C SER A 111 4.79 15.18 -11.43
N ALA A 112 4.46 13.91 -11.23
CA ALA A 112 5.41 12.86 -10.93
C ALA A 112 5.26 11.70 -11.92
N THR A 113 6.35 10.97 -12.15
CA THR A 113 6.38 9.83 -13.07
C THR A 113 6.90 8.59 -12.34
N VAL A 114 6.17 7.50 -12.48
CA VAL A 114 6.59 6.16 -12.05
C VAL A 114 6.85 5.26 -13.25
N GLU A 115 7.65 4.22 -13.03
CA GLU A 115 8.10 3.26 -14.02
C GLU A 115 7.96 1.82 -13.49
N ILE A 116 7.71 0.91 -14.42
CA ILE A 116 7.74 -0.55 -14.24
C ILE A 116 8.62 -1.15 -15.33
N HIS A 117 9.30 -2.28 -15.06
CA HIS A 117 9.97 -3.00 -16.15
C HIS A 117 8.94 -3.60 -17.12
N GLU A 118 9.26 -3.59 -18.42
CA GLU A 118 8.41 -4.17 -19.48
C GLU A 118 8.18 -5.69 -19.32
N ASP A 119 9.06 -6.39 -18.60
CA ASP A 119 9.01 -7.83 -18.36
C ASP A 119 8.56 -8.20 -16.93
N ALA A 120 8.01 -7.24 -16.17
CA ALA A 120 7.65 -7.43 -14.77
C ALA A 120 6.53 -8.46 -14.54
N CYS A 121 5.62 -8.61 -15.51
CA CYS A 121 4.53 -9.59 -15.49
C CYS A 121 4.10 -9.94 -16.91
N LYS A 122 3.16 -10.88 -17.03
CA LYS A 122 2.58 -11.38 -18.27
C LYS A 122 1.07 -11.19 -18.30
N PRO A 123 0.46 -11.20 -19.49
CA PRO A 123 -0.99 -11.16 -19.62
C PRO A 123 -1.68 -12.26 -18.79
N GLY A 124 -2.65 -11.86 -17.97
CA GLY A 124 -3.41 -12.76 -17.10
C GLY A 124 -2.86 -12.92 -15.67
N ASP A 125 -1.63 -12.48 -15.40
CA ASP A 125 -1.07 -12.51 -14.04
C ASP A 125 -1.92 -11.67 -13.10
N ARG A 126 -2.19 -12.20 -11.90
CA ARG A 126 -3.02 -11.56 -10.88
C ARG A 126 -2.14 -10.86 -9.86
N VAL A 127 -2.35 -9.56 -9.70
CA VAL A 127 -1.45 -8.69 -8.93
C VAL A 127 -2.25 -7.87 -7.92
N ILE A 128 -1.72 -7.73 -6.70
CA ILE A 128 -2.14 -6.64 -5.78
C ILE A 128 -1.10 -5.55 -5.78
N ILE A 129 -1.52 -4.30 -5.56
CA ILE A 129 -0.61 -3.16 -5.37
C ILE A 129 -0.60 -2.80 -3.90
N VAL A 130 0.57 -2.71 -3.28
CA VAL A 130 0.73 -2.38 -1.87
C VAL A 130 1.50 -1.07 -1.72
N ASP A 131 0.96 -0.16 -0.92
CA ASP A 131 1.65 1.06 -0.47
C ASP A 131 1.52 1.24 1.05
N ASP A 132 2.23 2.20 1.62
CA ASP A 132 2.04 2.52 3.03
C ASP A 132 0.76 3.32 3.28
N LEU A 133 0.43 4.28 2.41
CA LEU A 133 -0.68 5.20 2.63
C LEU A 133 -1.34 5.64 1.32
N ILE A 134 -2.68 5.77 1.34
CA ILE A 134 -3.46 6.41 0.28
C ILE A 134 -3.79 7.85 0.69
N ALA A 135 -3.29 8.81 -0.09
CA ALA A 135 -3.59 10.24 0.04
C ALA A 135 -4.52 10.68 -1.11
N THR A 136 -3.94 11.20 -2.20
CA THR A 136 -4.69 11.59 -3.41
C THR A 136 -4.95 10.40 -4.35
N GLY A 137 -4.32 9.24 -4.12
CA GLY A 137 -4.47 8.03 -4.92
C GLY A 137 -3.70 8.00 -6.25
N GLY A 138 -3.06 9.11 -6.65
CA GLY A 138 -2.41 9.23 -7.97
C GLY A 138 -1.33 8.19 -8.25
N THR A 139 -0.45 7.91 -7.29
CA THR A 139 0.64 6.93 -7.46
C THR A 139 0.10 5.50 -7.62
N MET A 140 -0.92 5.12 -6.85
CA MET A 140 -1.54 3.80 -6.95
C MET A 140 -2.31 3.64 -8.27
N MET A 141 -2.99 4.70 -8.73
CA MET A 141 -3.62 4.72 -10.05
C MET A 141 -2.59 4.53 -11.16
N ALA A 142 -1.46 5.25 -11.08
CA ALA A 142 -0.41 5.14 -12.08
C ALA A 142 0.21 3.73 -12.11
N GLY A 143 0.41 3.13 -10.93
CA GLY A 143 0.86 1.74 -10.81
C GLY A 143 -0.14 0.73 -11.40
N LYS A 144 -1.44 0.93 -11.16
CA LYS A 144 -2.52 0.12 -11.76
C LYS A 144 -2.48 0.19 -13.28
N ASN A 145 -2.43 1.40 -13.85
CA ASN A 145 -2.40 1.60 -15.29
C ASN A 145 -1.19 0.92 -15.94
N LEU A 146 -0.02 1.00 -15.30
CA LEU A 146 1.19 0.32 -15.78
C LEU A 146 1.04 -1.20 -15.81
N LEU A 147 0.53 -1.80 -14.74
CA LEU A 147 0.29 -3.25 -14.68
C LEU A 147 -0.75 -3.71 -15.69
N GLU A 148 -1.85 -2.96 -15.85
CA GLU A 148 -2.90 -3.28 -16.83
C GLU A 148 -2.38 -3.16 -18.27
N ARG A 149 -1.49 -2.21 -18.56
CA ARG A 149 -0.81 -2.10 -19.87
C ARG A 149 0.11 -3.28 -20.18
N LEU A 150 0.66 -3.95 -19.15
CA LEU A 150 1.39 -5.22 -19.31
C LEU A 150 0.45 -6.43 -19.43
N GLY A 151 -0.87 -6.22 -19.30
CA GLY A 151 -1.90 -7.26 -19.40
C GLY A 151 -2.21 -7.97 -18.07
N ALA A 152 -1.66 -7.49 -16.95
CA ALA A 152 -1.97 -8.04 -15.63
C ALA A 152 -3.39 -7.65 -15.19
N SER A 153 -4.01 -8.50 -14.36
CA SER A 153 -5.25 -8.19 -13.65
C SER A 153 -4.91 -7.67 -12.26
N VAL A 154 -5.15 -6.37 -12.03
CA VAL A 154 -4.98 -5.77 -10.70
C VAL A 154 -6.19 -6.10 -9.84
N VAL A 155 -6.00 -6.98 -8.86
CA VAL A 155 -7.07 -7.56 -8.04
C VAL A 155 -7.58 -6.57 -6.99
N GLU A 156 -6.66 -5.89 -6.31
CA GLU A 156 -6.95 -4.95 -5.23
C GLU A 156 -5.74 -4.03 -4.99
N GLY A 157 -6.01 -2.79 -4.58
CA GLY A 157 -5.00 -1.92 -3.97
C GLY A 157 -5.05 -2.05 -2.44
N ALA A 158 -3.91 -2.24 -1.81
CA ALA A 158 -3.78 -2.37 -0.36
C ALA A 158 -2.92 -1.25 0.21
N ALA A 159 -3.33 -0.71 1.37
CA ALA A 159 -2.52 0.23 2.12
C ALA A 159 -2.64 0.03 3.63
N ILE A 160 -1.65 0.50 4.37
CA ILE A 160 -1.74 0.52 5.84
C ILE A 160 -2.75 1.59 6.26
N ILE A 161 -2.66 2.76 5.65
CA ILE A 161 -3.43 3.95 6.04
C ILE A 161 -4.22 4.49 4.84
N ASP A 162 -5.48 4.84 5.06
CA ASP A 162 -6.24 5.75 4.20
C ASP A 162 -6.44 7.11 4.87
N LEU A 163 -6.41 8.16 4.05
CA LEU A 163 -6.76 9.53 4.42
C LEU A 163 -8.00 9.95 3.60
N PRO A 164 -9.21 9.58 4.04
CA PRO A 164 -10.43 9.75 3.23
C PRO A 164 -10.70 11.20 2.80
N ASP A 165 -10.30 12.17 3.63
CA ASP A 165 -10.49 13.61 3.37
C ASP A 165 -9.69 14.11 2.15
N LEU A 166 -8.69 13.36 1.69
CA LEU A 166 -7.90 13.65 0.48
C LEU A 166 -8.49 12.99 -0.78
N GLY A 167 -9.57 12.22 -0.66
CA GLY A 167 -10.35 11.71 -1.78
C GLY A 167 -9.71 10.59 -2.61
N GLY A 168 -8.48 10.16 -2.30
CA GLY A 168 -7.77 9.16 -3.09
C GLY A 168 -8.45 7.80 -3.13
N SER A 169 -8.97 7.33 -1.99
CA SER A 169 -9.67 6.05 -1.95
C SER A 169 -11.00 6.08 -2.71
N ALA A 170 -11.69 7.22 -2.73
CA ALA A 170 -12.89 7.42 -3.56
C ALA A 170 -12.55 7.43 -5.06
N LEU A 171 -11.47 8.13 -5.45
CA LEU A 171 -10.97 8.16 -6.82
C LEU A 171 -10.66 6.75 -7.34
N LEU A 172 -9.90 5.98 -6.56
CA LEU A 172 -9.46 4.62 -6.94
C LEU A 172 -10.65 3.66 -7.07
N ARG A 173 -11.59 3.67 -6.11
CA ARG A 173 -12.82 2.87 -6.20
C ARG A 173 -13.69 3.28 -7.39
N GLY A 174 -13.81 4.58 -7.65
CA GLY A 174 -14.54 5.12 -8.81
C GLY A 174 -13.95 4.69 -10.15
N ALA A 175 -12.64 4.45 -10.21
CA ALA A 175 -11.94 3.90 -11.37
C ALA A 175 -11.96 2.36 -11.43
N GLY A 176 -12.73 1.70 -10.56
CA GLY A 176 -12.89 0.25 -10.55
C GLY A 176 -11.77 -0.51 -9.85
N LEU A 177 -10.91 0.14 -9.05
CA LEU A 177 -9.93 -0.55 -8.21
C LEU A 177 -10.52 -0.79 -6.81
N PRO A 178 -10.80 -2.06 -6.42
CA PRO A 178 -11.12 -2.38 -5.03
C PRO A 178 -9.96 -1.99 -4.11
N LEU A 179 -10.27 -1.63 -2.87
CA LEU A 179 -9.27 -1.23 -1.87
C LEU A 179 -9.44 -1.93 -0.54
N TYR A 180 -8.32 -2.35 0.04
CA TYR A 180 -8.20 -2.77 1.43
C TYR A 180 -7.25 -1.85 2.18
N THR A 181 -7.72 -1.28 3.29
CA THR A 181 -6.93 -0.37 4.15
C THR A 181 -6.98 -0.90 5.58
N VAL A 182 -5.81 -1.01 6.22
CA VAL A 182 -5.75 -1.53 7.60
C VAL A 182 -6.38 -0.56 8.59
N THR A 183 -6.19 0.74 8.37
CA THR A 183 -6.76 1.79 9.23
C THR A 183 -7.00 3.08 8.45
N GLU A 184 -7.82 3.96 9.02
CA GLU A 184 -8.11 5.29 8.49
C GLU A 184 -7.77 6.38 9.51
N PHE A 185 -7.38 7.56 9.02
CA PHE A 185 -7.20 8.78 9.82
C PHE A 185 -7.92 9.94 9.13
N ALA A 186 -8.65 10.74 9.91
CA ALA A 186 -9.20 12.01 9.45
C ALA A 186 -8.10 13.09 9.31
N GLY A 187 -8.35 14.11 8.50
CA GLY A 187 -7.45 15.23 8.25
C GLY A 187 -6.65 15.12 6.96
N HIS A 188 -5.92 16.19 6.67
CA HIS A 188 -5.05 16.39 5.52
C HIS A 188 -3.59 16.62 5.94
#